data_AF-A0A7S1WWV2-F1
#
_entry.id   AF-A0A7S1WWV2-F1
#
_cell.length_a   1.000
_cell.length_b   1.000
_cell.length_c   1.000
_cell.angle_alpha   90.00
_cell.angle_beta   90.00
_cell.angle_gamma   90.00
#
_symmetry.space_group_name_H-M   'P 1'
#
loop_
_entity.id
_entity.type
_entity.pdbx_description
1 polymer ?
#
loop_
_entity_poly.entity_id
_entity_poly.type
_entity_poly.pdbx_seq_one_letter_code
_entity_poly.pdbx_strand_id
1 'polypeptide(L)'
;RASVDWDGGYCIAGLFGHGDAFVLRDPSGIRPAFYLANDEVICVASEASLIQTVFQCNDDQVRPLSPGQALCIKRSGRWALERVLPALALKQCSFERIYFSRGNDAAIYRERERLGRSLCQPLVRILEAKGDTLANAVLSFIPNTAELAYNGLVKEAQDVMSRKQAEVMAQLTQKGMSLEEALQKVESLRARAEKVVHKEAKIRTFIQEDSSREHLTLHAYDVHYGTVRPREDVLVAIDDSIVRGNTLKNAILRTLDRLGPKRIVV
;
A
#
# COMPACT_ATOMS: atom_id res chain seq x y z
N ARG A 1 -8.33 -26.53 26.11
CA ARG A 1 -7.58 -27.77 25.84
C ARG A 1 -7.40 -28.02 24.34
N ALA A 2 -8.44 -27.91 23.50
CA ALA A 2 -8.32 -28.17 22.06
C ALA A 2 -7.28 -27.30 21.31
N SER A 3 -7.04 -26.05 21.74
CA SER A 3 -6.12 -25.11 21.10
C SER A 3 -4.70 -25.07 21.70
N VAL A 4 -4.37 -25.96 22.64
CA VAL A 4 -3.08 -25.92 23.36
C VAL A 4 -1.90 -26.24 22.45
N ASP A 5 -2.09 -27.18 21.52
CA ASP A 5 -1.04 -27.65 20.62
C ASP A 5 -1.06 -26.95 19.26
N TRP A 6 -1.87 -25.88 19.11
CA TRP A 6 -1.98 -25.14 17.86
C TRP A 6 -0.87 -24.10 17.72
N ASP A 7 -0.19 -24.14 16.58
CA ASP A 7 0.86 -23.18 16.21
C ASP A 7 0.51 -22.46 14.89
N GLY A 8 1.06 -21.26 14.72
CA GLY A 8 0.85 -20.40 13.56
C GLY A 8 -0.15 -19.27 13.78
N GLY A 9 -0.50 -18.58 12.68
CA GLY A 9 -1.42 -17.44 12.68
C GLY A 9 -2.83 -17.86 12.30
N TYR A 10 -3.79 -17.62 13.20
CA TYR A 10 -5.18 -17.99 13.02
C TYR A 10 -6.15 -17.01 13.70
N CYS A 11 -7.31 -16.84 13.06
CA CYS A 11 -8.48 -16.27 13.68
C CYS A 11 -9.66 -17.19 13.35
N ILE A 12 -10.25 -17.81 14.36
CA ILE A 12 -11.25 -18.87 14.18
C ILE A 12 -12.55 -18.43 14.82
N ALA A 13 -13.62 -18.44 14.03
CA ALA A 13 -14.97 -18.27 14.51
C ALA A 13 -15.70 -19.61 14.50
N GLY A 14 -16.56 -19.85 15.50
CA GLY A 14 -17.39 -21.04 15.58
C GLY A 14 -18.76 -20.74 16.16
N LEU A 15 -19.76 -21.51 15.75
CA LEU A 15 -21.13 -21.46 16.25
C LEU A 15 -21.55 -22.87 16.68
N PHE A 16 -22.10 -22.98 17.88
CA PHE A 16 -22.64 -24.22 18.42
C PHE A 16 -24.12 -24.37 18.05
N GLY A 17 -24.61 -25.61 17.92
CA GLY A 17 -26.00 -25.87 17.50
C GLY A 17 -27.08 -25.31 18.44
N HIS A 18 -26.72 -24.99 19.68
CA HIS A 18 -27.60 -24.33 20.64
C HIS A 18 -27.52 -22.80 20.61
N GLY A 19 -26.77 -22.20 19.67
CA GLY A 19 -26.73 -20.76 19.41
C GLY A 19 -25.65 -19.96 20.14
N ASP A 20 -24.77 -20.59 20.93
CA ASP A 20 -23.57 -19.90 21.43
C ASP A 20 -22.54 -19.81 20.30
N ALA A 21 -21.72 -18.77 20.31
CA ALA A 21 -20.64 -18.56 19.35
C ALA A 21 -19.34 -18.18 20.03
N PHE A 22 -18.23 -18.30 19.31
CA PHE A 22 -16.95 -17.77 19.75
C PHE A 22 -16.14 -17.25 18.57
N VAL A 23 -15.22 -16.33 18.85
CA VAL A 23 -14.10 -15.98 17.97
C VAL A 23 -12.82 -16.03 18.78
N LEU A 24 -11.82 -16.78 18.32
CA LEU A 24 -10.50 -16.94 18.95
C LEU A 24 -9.40 -16.36 18.05
N ARG A 25 -8.51 -15.54 18.62
CA ARG A 25 -7.29 -15.06 17.96
C ARG A 25 -6.05 -15.79 18.45
N ASP A 26 -5.10 -16.06 17.54
CA ASP A 26 -3.82 -16.67 17.85
C ASP A 26 -3.03 -15.90 18.93
N PRO A 27 -2.19 -16.60 19.73
CA PRO A 27 -1.50 -16.00 20.86
C PRO A 27 -0.42 -14.98 20.47
N SER A 28 0.03 -14.96 19.21
CA SER A 28 0.98 -13.97 18.69
C SER A 28 0.29 -12.79 17.97
N GLY A 29 -1.04 -12.83 17.82
CA GLY A 29 -1.82 -11.83 17.09
C GLY A 29 -1.42 -11.69 15.61
N ILE A 30 -0.95 -12.76 14.96
CA ILE A 30 -0.49 -12.74 13.57
C ILE A 30 -1.62 -12.34 12.64
N ARG A 31 -2.80 -12.95 12.78
CA ARG A 31 -3.98 -12.63 11.96
C ARG A 31 -4.79 -11.49 12.61
N PRO A 32 -5.25 -10.51 11.82
CA PRO A 32 -6.07 -9.44 12.35
C PRO A 32 -7.48 -9.94 12.67
N ALA A 33 -8.06 -9.41 13.74
CA ALA A 33 -9.43 -9.63 14.13
C ALA A 33 -9.90 -8.42 14.94
N PHE A 34 -11.03 -7.85 14.52
CA PHE A 34 -11.64 -6.68 15.13
C PHE A 34 -13.09 -6.99 15.47
N TYR A 35 -13.61 -6.37 16.51
CA TYR A 35 -14.98 -6.55 16.94
C TYR A 35 -15.65 -5.22 17.28
N LEU A 36 -16.96 -5.18 17.07
CA LEU A 36 -17.89 -4.20 17.60
C LEU A 36 -18.89 -4.99 18.46
N ALA A 37 -19.10 -4.56 19.70
CA ALA A 37 -20.07 -5.20 20.58
C ALA A 37 -20.80 -4.14 21.41
N ASN A 38 -22.12 -4.11 21.31
CA ASN A 38 -23.01 -3.25 22.09
C ASN A 38 -24.29 -4.04 22.47
N ASP A 39 -25.30 -3.36 23.00
CA ASP A 39 -26.53 -3.98 23.46
C ASP A 39 -27.42 -4.54 22.33
N GLU A 40 -27.18 -4.13 21.08
CA GLU A 40 -27.97 -4.52 19.91
C GLU A 40 -27.28 -5.57 19.04
N VAL A 41 -25.96 -5.46 18.87
CA VAL A 41 -25.20 -6.28 17.94
C VAL A 41 -23.79 -6.59 18.44
N ILE A 42 -23.35 -7.80 18.09
CA ILE A 42 -21.96 -8.22 18.20
C ILE A 42 -21.50 -8.63 16.81
N CYS A 43 -20.49 -7.95 16.30
CA CYS A 43 -19.88 -8.21 15.01
C CYS A 43 -18.38 -8.42 15.17
N VAL A 44 -17.83 -9.36 14.40
CA VAL A 44 -16.39 -9.55 14.27
C VAL A 44 -16.04 -9.64 12.80
N ALA A 45 -14.96 -8.98 12.39
CA ALA A 45 -14.39 -9.08 11.06
C ALA A 45 -12.86 -9.02 11.10
N SER A 46 -12.22 -9.46 10.01
CA SER A 46 -10.77 -9.38 9.85
C SER A 46 -10.25 -7.95 9.65
N GLU A 47 -11.11 -7.00 9.27
CA GLU A 47 -10.77 -5.60 9.00
C GLU A 47 -11.74 -4.65 9.73
N ALA A 48 -11.20 -3.62 10.39
CA ALA A 48 -12.01 -2.64 11.13
C ALA A 48 -12.89 -1.80 10.20
N SER A 49 -12.36 -1.40 9.04
CA SER A 49 -13.06 -0.55 8.06
C SER A 49 -14.35 -1.19 7.52
N LEU A 50 -14.42 -2.53 7.48
CA LEU A 50 -15.63 -3.24 7.08
C LEU A 50 -16.74 -3.08 8.13
N ILE A 51 -16.38 -3.20 9.42
CA ILE A 51 -17.32 -3.01 10.53
C ILE A 51 -17.84 -1.57 10.53
N GLN A 52 -16.94 -0.59 10.38
CA GLN A 52 -17.31 0.82 10.27
C GLN A 52 -18.28 1.08 9.12
N THR A 53 -18.02 0.52 7.94
CA THR A 53 -18.88 0.70 6.77
C THR A 53 -20.27 0.11 6.99
N VAL A 54 -20.35 -1.10 7.52
CA VAL A 54 -21.62 -1.83 7.67
C VAL A 54 -22.47 -1.24 8.79
N PHE A 55 -21.85 -0.89 9.93
CA PHE A 55 -22.56 -0.42 11.12
C PHE A 55 -22.58 1.10 11.27
N GLN A 56 -21.97 1.83 10.32
CA GLN A 56 -21.86 3.29 10.34
C GLN A 56 -21.32 3.81 11.68
N CYS A 57 -20.31 3.10 12.22
CA CYS A 57 -19.73 3.39 13.53
C CYS A 57 -18.36 4.07 13.41
N ASN A 58 -17.97 4.74 14.50
CA ASN A 58 -16.70 5.42 14.62
C ASN A 58 -15.56 4.45 14.96
N ASP A 59 -14.32 4.89 14.72
CA ASP A 59 -13.10 4.10 14.94
C ASP A 59 -12.89 3.65 16.40
N ASP A 60 -13.28 4.48 17.36
CA ASP A 60 -13.19 4.18 18.79
C ASP A 60 -14.16 3.08 19.27
N GLN A 61 -15.18 2.78 18.46
CA GLN A 61 -16.15 1.72 18.74
C GLN A 61 -15.69 0.34 18.26
N VAL A 62 -14.72 0.29 17.35
CA VAL A 62 -14.19 -0.96 16.80
C VAL A 62 -12.86 -1.29 17.46
N ARG A 63 -12.79 -2.44 18.12
CA ARG A 63 -11.62 -2.82 18.93
C ARG A 63 -10.94 -4.06 18.37
N PRO A 64 -9.59 -4.15 18.38
CA PRO A 64 -8.91 -5.39 18.03
C PRO A 64 -9.15 -6.44 19.13
N LEU A 65 -9.40 -7.69 18.73
CA LEU A 65 -9.40 -8.83 19.65
C LEU A 65 -7.95 -9.08 20.08
N SER A 66 -7.65 -9.16 21.39
CA SER A 66 -6.25 -9.27 21.84
C SER A 66 -5.63 -10.64 21.50
N PRO A 67 -4.28 -10.76 21.41
CA PRO A 67 -3.63 -12.05 21.21
C PRO A 67 -4.02 -13.08 22.28
N GLY A 68 -4.37 -14.30 21.86
CA GLY A 68 -4.77 -15.40 22.73
C GLY A 68 -6.13 -15.23 23.41
N GLN A 69 -6.88 -14.18 23.05
CA GLN A 69 -8.20 -13.89 23.58
C GLN A 69 -9.29 -14.52 22.70
N ALA A 70 -10.39 -14.91 23.34
CA ALA A 70 -11.61 -15.30 22.68
C ALA A 70 -12.75 -14.32 23.04
N LEU A 71 -13.54 -13.92 22.05
CA LEU A 71 -14.85 -13.35 22.25
C LEU A 71 -15.86 -14.49 22.34
N CYS A 72 -16.47 -14.68 23.51
CA CYS A 72 -17.49 -15.69 23.75
C CYS A 72 -18.87 -15.05 23.76
N ILE A 73 -19.80 -15.56 22.94
CA ILE A 73 -21.13 -15.00 22.73
C ILE A 73 -22.15 -16.06 23.10
N LYS A 74 -23.07 -15.73 24.01
CA LYS A 74 -24.17 -16.63 24.41
C LYS A 74 -25.38 -16.40 23.54
N ARG A 75 -26.20 -17.43 23.32
CA ARG A 75 -27.52 -17.29 22.67
C ARG A 75 -28.39 -16.20 23.31
N SER A 76 -28.20 -15.94 24.61
CA SER A 76 -28.89 -14.86 25.34
C SER A 76 -28.46 -13.43 24.94
N GLY A 77 -27.48 -13.26 24.03
CA GLY A 77 -26.88 -11.96 23.70
C GLY A 77 -25.73 -11.54 24.62
N ARG A 78 -25.66 -12.09 25.85
CA ARG A 78 -24.51 -11.87 26.75
C ARG A 78 -23.20 -12.30 26.10
N TRP A 79 -22.17 -11.47 26.24
CA TRP A 79 -20.83 -11.75 25.72
C TRP A 79 -19.75 -11.42 26.74
N ALA A 80 -18.59 -12.05 26.55
CA ALA A 80 -17.40 -11.81 27.36
C ALA A 80 -16.14 -11.99 26.53
N LEU A 81 -15.07 -11.30 26.93
CA LEU A 81 -13.74 -11.46 26.38
C LEU A 81 -12.91 -12.30 27.34
N GLU A 82 -12.59 -13.52 26.95
CA GLU A 82 -11.90 -14.50 27.79
C GLU A 82 -10.48 -14.72 27.29
N ARG A 83 -9.50 -14.71 28.19
CA ARG A 83 -8.14 -15.12 27.84
C ARG A 83 -8.06 -16.65 27.89
N VAL A 84 -8.14 -17.28 26.72
CA VAL A 84 -8.14 -18.75 26.60
C VAL A 84 -6.75 -19.32 26.28
N LEU A 85 -5.81 -18.46 25.85
CA LEU A 85 -4.41 -18.78 25.63
C LEU A 85 -3.51 -17.69 26.26
N PRO A 86 -2.29 -18.03 26.73
CA PRO A 86 -1.31 -17.03 27.12
C PRO A 86 -0.98 -16.11 25.95
N ALA A 87 -1.02 -14.79 26.17
CA ALA A 87 -0.60 -13.83 25.16
C ALA A 87 0.93 -13.89 24.99
N LEU A 88 1.38 -14.00 23.75
CA LEU A 88 2.79 -13.94 23.36
C LEU A 88 3.14 -12.55 22.83
N ALA A 89 4.42 -12.35 22.49
CA ALA A 89 4.87 -11.15 21.82
C ALA A 89 4.10 -10.94 20.50
N LEU A 90 3.62 -9.72 20.29
CA LEU A 90 2.84 -9.37 19.11
C LEU A 90 3.69 -9.48 17.83
N LYS A 91 3.25 -10.31 16.89
CA LYS A 91 3.92 -10.57 15.60
C LYS A 91 2.92 -10.42 14.45
N GLN A 92 2.35 -9.22 14.32
CA GLN A 92 1.38 -8.93 13.26
C GLN A 92 1.98 -9.18 11.87
N CYS A 93 1.18 -9.74 10.97
CA CYS A 93 1.58 -9.95 9.59
C CYS A 93 1.87 -8.62 8.88
N SER A 94 3.13 -8.40 8.48
CA SER A 94 3.53 -7.19 7.73
C SER A 94 2.84 -7.10 6.37
N PHE A 95 2.53 -8.22 5.74
CA PHE A 95 1.85 -8.26 4.44
C PHE A 95 0.40 -7.74 4.49
N GLU A 96 -0.25 -7.75 5.66
CA GLU A 96 -1.54 -7.07 5.84
C GLU A 96 -1.37 -5.56 5.63
N ARG A 97 -0.31 -5.00 6.20
CA ARG A 97 0.02 -3.57 6.11
C ARG A 97 0.48 -3.16 4.71
N ILE A 98 1.29 -4.01 4.06
CA ILE A 98 1.86 -3.73 2.74
C ILE A 98 0.83 -3.94 1.63
N TYR A 99 0.08 -5.05 1.64
CA TYR A 99 -0.66 -5.51 0.46
C TYR A 99 -2.11 -5.96 0.73
N PHE A 100 -2.33 -6.88 1.68
CA PHE A 100 -3.61 -7.60 1.77
C PHE A 100 -4.77 -6.77 2.31
N SER A 101 -4.55 -5.95 3.34
CA SER A 101 -5.63 -5.15 3.91
C SER A 101 -6.07 -4.05 2.95
N ARG A 102 -7.32 -3.62 3.06
CA ARG A 102 -7.85 -2.53 2.23
C ARG A 102 -7.20 -1.20 2.60
N GLY A 103 -6.96 -0.38 1.57
CA GLY A 103 -6.35 0.93 1.73
C GLY A 103 -7.22 2.01 2.40
N ASN A 104 -8.50 1.72 2.64
CA ASN A 104 -9.45 2.66 3.26
C ASN A 104 -9.44 2.62 4.79
N ASP A 105 -8.72 1.67 5.40
CA ASP A 105 -8.43 1.69 6.84
C ASP A 105 -7.42 2.80 7.16
N ALA A 106 -7.71 3.62 8.17
CA ALA A 106 -6.92 4.81 8.48
C ALA A 106 -5.47 4.49 8.87
N ALA A 107 -5.24 3.37 9.57
CA ALA A 107 -3.89 2.96 9.95
C ALA A 107 -3.13 2.43 8.72
N ILE A 108 -3.78 1.61 7.89
CA ILE A 108 -3.20 1.15 6.62
C ILE A 108 -2.83 2.32 5.72
N TYR A 109 -3.73 3.29 5.57
CA TYR A 109 -3.52 4.47 4.73
C TYR A 109 -2.24 5.21 5.13
N ARG A 110 -2.13 5.56 6.43
CA ARG A 110 -0.98 6.31 6.95
C ARG A 110 0.31 5.50 6.84
N GLU A 111 0.25 4.20 7.08
CA GLU A 111 1.42 3.34 7.02
C GLU A 111 1.95 3.20 5.58
N ARG A 112 1.07 2.95 4.61
CA ARG A 112 1.46 2.90 3.19
C ARG A 112 2.01 4.22 2.68
N GLU A 113 1.40 5.35 3.08
CA GLU A 113 1.97 6.67 2.77
C GLU A 113 3.39 6.83 3.35
N ARG A 114 3.62 6.43 4.61
CA ARG A 114 4.96 6.49 5.23
C ARG A 114 5.97 5.59 4.54
N LEU A 115 5.56 4.38 4.14
CA LEU A 115 6.39 3.48 3.33
C LEU A 115 6.83 4.19 2.05
N GLY A 116 5.88 4.81 1.34
CA GLY A 116 6.13 5.65 0.18
C GLY A 116 7.17 6.76 0.41
N ARG A 117 6.97 7.55 1.47
CA ARG A 117 7.90 8.62 1.85
C ARG A 117 9.32 8.08 2.09
N SER A 118 9.42 6.95 2.78
CA SER A 118 10.72 6.33 3.13
C SER A 118 11.54 5.88 1.91
N LEU A 119 10.89 5.66 0.76
CA LEU A 119 11.55 5.27 -0.49
C LEU A 119 12.18 6.46 -1.23
N CYS A 120 11.82 7.70 -0.89
CA CYS A 120 12.31 8.88 -1.61
C CYS A 120 13.84 9.04 -1.49
N GLN A 121 14.41 8.90 -0.28
CA GLN A 121 15.85 9.06 -0.09
C GLN A 121 16.68 7.96 -0.80
N PRO A 122 16.31 6.66 -0.73
CA PRO A 122 16.88 5.63 -1.60
C PRO A 122 16.79 5.98 -3.10
N LEU A 123 15.63 6.44 -3.57
CA LEU A 123 15.42 6.83 -4.97
C LEU A 123 16.37 7.96 -5.39
N VAL A 124 16.46 9.04 -4.61
CA VAL A 124 17.36 10.17 -4.90
C VAL A 124 18.80 9.68 -5.06
N ARG A 125 19.27 8.81 -4.16
CA ARG A 125 20.63 8.23 -4.26
C ARG A 125 20.84 7.43 -5.54
N ILE A 126 19.83 6.64 -5.96
CA ILE A 126 19.88 5.87 -7.21
C ILE A 126 19.96 6.80 -8.42
N LEU A 127 19.17 7.89 -8.43
CA LEU A 127 19.18 8.88 -9.51
C LEU A 127 20.54 9.57 -9.59
N GLU A 128 21.05 10.10 -8.48
CA GLU A 128 22.32 10.83 -8.42
C GLU A 128 23.50 9.96 -8.83
N ALA A 129 23.56 8.70 -8.37
CA ALA A 129 24.60 7.73 -8.75
C ALA A 129 24.65 7.44 -10.25
N LYS A 130 23.62 7.85 -11.00
CA LYS A 130 23.53 7.69 -12.45
C LYS A 130 23.48 9.01 -13.22
N GLY A 131 23.75 10.13 -12.54
CA GLY A 131 23.75 11.47 -13.14
C GLY A 131 22.36 12.02 -13.44
N ASP A 132 21.34 11.53 -12.72
CA ASP A 132 19.94 11.95 -12.82
C ASP A 132 19.48 12.65 -11.52
N THR A 133 18.30 13.28 -11.55
CA THR A 133 17.74 14.01 -10.40
C THR A 133 16.22 13.84 -10.34
N LEU A 134 15.56 14.23 -9.25
CA LEU A 134 14.10 14.23 -9.22
C LEU A 134 13.45 15.12 -10.29
N ALA A 135 14.16 16.14 -10.80
CA ALA A 135 13.65 17.02 -11.85
C ALA A 135 13.55 16.35 -13.23
N ASN A 136 14.34 15.31 -13.50
CA ASN A 136 14.22 14.51 -14.72
C ASN A 136 13.51 13.17 -14.52
N ALA A 137 12.96 12.93 -13.32
CA ALA A 137 12.15 11.77 -13.03
C ALA A 137 10.66 12.01 -13.31
N VAL A 138 9.98 10.98 -13.82
CA VAL A 138 8.52 10.86 -13.82
C VAL A 138 8.16 9.78 -12.83
N LEU A 139 7.55 10.18 -11.71
CA LEU A 139 7.07 9.27 -10.68
C LEU A 139 5.72 8.69 -11.10
N SER A 140 5.58 7.37 -11.01
CA SER A 140 4.37 6.62 -11.29
C SER A 140 4.30 5.40 -10.36
N PHE A 141 3.26 4.60 -10.50
CA PHE A 141 3.04 3.37 -9.75
C PHE A 141 2.46 2.25 -10.61
N ILE A 142 2.55 1.03 -10.11
CA ILE A 142 1.89 -0.14 -10.66
C ILE A 142 0.52 -0.31 -9.98
N PRO A 143 -0.59 -0.20 -10.72
CA PRO A 143 -1.92 -0.28 -10.12
C PRO A 143 -2.24 -1.67 -9.55
N ASN A 144 -2.98 -1.78 -8.44
CA ASN A 144 -3.71 -0.70 -7.75
C ASN A 144 -3.12 -0.38 -6.36
N THR A 145 -2.68 -1.40 -5.62
CA THR A 145 -2.35 -1.31 -4.20
C THR A 145 -1.19 -0.36 -3.88
N ALA A 146 -0.25 -0.18 -4.82
CA ALA A 146 0.89 0.72 -4.67
C ALA A 146 0.51 2.21 -4.67
N GLU A 147 -0.72 2.58 -5.02
CA GLU A 147 -1.20 3.97 -5.12
C GLU A 147 -0.96 4.79 -3.84
N LEU A 148 -1.18 4.21 -2.66
CA LEU A 148 -0.98 4.93 -1.40
C LEU A 148 0.50 5.18 -1.08
N ALA A 149 1.36 4.21 -1.40
CA ALA A 149 2.80 4.38 -1.28
C ALA A 149 3.32 5.37 -2.34
N TYR A 150 2.77 5.35 -3.54
CA TYR A 150 3.04 6.36 -4.56
C TYR A 150 2.71 7.78 -4.09
N ASN A 151 1.53 7.98 -3.49
CA ASN A 151 1.16 9.29 -2.94
C ASN A 151 2.17 9.76 -1.87
N GLY A 152 2.64 8.85 -1.02
CA GLY A 152 3.70 9.13 -0.06
C GLY A 152 5.02 9.53 -0.70
N LEU A 153 5.44 8.79 -1.74
CA LEU A 153 6.66 9.08 -2.49
C LEU A 153 6.59 10.45 -3.18
N VAL A 154 5.46 10.78 -3.81
CA VAL A 154 5.23 12.08 -4.46
C VAL A 154 5.29 13.21 -3.44
N LYS A 155 4.64 13.07 -2.29
CA LYS A 155 4.68 14.07 -1.22
C LYS A 155 6.12 14.33 -0.74
N GLU A 156 6.88 13.27 -0.44
CA GLU A 156 8.27 13.44 -0.01
C GLU A 156 9.15 14.02 -1.13
N ALA A 157 8.95 13.61 -2.38
CA ALA A 157 9.67 14.16 -3.52
C ALA A 157 9.38 15.66 -3.70
N GLN A 158 8.14 16.08 -3.51
CA GLN A 158 7.76 17.49 -3.48
C GLN A 158 8.45 18.23 -2.33
N ASP A 159 8.43 17.68 -1.11
CA ASP A 159 9.09 18.26 0.06
C ASP A 159 10.61 18.42 -0.15
N VAL A 160 11.25 17.45 -0.82
CA VAL A 160 12.67 17.51 -1.21
C VAL A 160 12.91 18.60 -2.26
N MET A 161 12.07 18.65 -3.29
CA MET A 161 12.20 19.65 -4.35
C MET A 161 11.95 21.07 -3.81
N SER A 162 10.95 21.27 -2.96
CA SER A 162 10.67 22.57 -2.33
C SER A 162 11.82 23.08 -1.47
N ARG A 163 12.51 22.19 -0.72
CA ARG A 163 13.73 22.55 0.01
C ARG A 163 14.84 23.00 -0.95
N LYS A 164 15.08 22.24 -2.02
CA LYS A 164 16.08 22.59 -3.04
C LYS A 164 15.75 23.90 -3.76
N GLN A 165 14.47 24.13 -4.06
CA GLN A 165 13.98 25.37 -4.65
C GLN A 165 14.29 26.58 -3.77
N ALA A 166 14.04 26.49 -2.46
CA ALA A 166 14.35 27.55 -1.51
C ALA A 166 15.86 27.84 -1.42
N GLU A 167 16.69 26.81 -1.41
CA GLU A 167 18.16 26.95 -1.41
C GLU A 167 18.67 27.66 -2.68
N VAL A 168 18.19 27.24 -3.86
CA VAL A 168 18.56 27.85 -5.14
C VAL A 168 18.09 29.30 -5.20
N MET A 169 16.86 29.57 -4.75
CA MET A 169 16.32 30.93 -4.69
C MET A 169 17.20 31.85 -3.84
N ALA A 170 17.55 31.42 -2.62
CA ALA A 170 18.42 32.19 -1.73
C ALA A 170 19.78 32.50 -2.37
N GLN A 171 20.38 31.52 -3.05
CA GLN A 171 21.66 31.72 -3.76
C GLN A 171 21.54 32.70 -4.93
N LEU A 172 20.46 32.64 -5.70
CA LEU A 172 20.25 33.54 -6.85
C LEU A 172 20.00 34.97 -6.40
N THR A 173 19.19 35.17 -5.36
CA THR A 173 18.95 36.49 -4.78
C THR A 173 20.23 37.09 -4.18
N GLN A 174 21.06 36.30 -3.51
CA GLN A 174 22.38 36.76 -3.03
C GLN A 174 23.32 37.19 -4.17
N LYS A 175 23.18 36.59 -5.36
CA LYS A 175 23.94 36.97 -6.56
C LYS A 175 23.37 38.20 -7.28
N GLY A 176 22.37 38.87 -6.71
CA GLY A 176 21.76 40.08 -7.26
C GLY A 176 20.75 39.83 -8.38
N MET A 177 20.31 38.58 -8.59
CA MET A 177 19.24 38.27 -9.53
C MET A 177 17.92 38.83 -9.04
N SER A 178 17.09 39.35 -9.95
CA SER A 178 15.76 39.81 -9.59
C SER A 178 14.91 38.63 -9.09
N LEU A 179 13.93 38.93 -8.22
CA LEU A 179 13.03 37.91 -7.69
C LEU A 179 12.27 37.18 -8.80
N GLU A 180 11.85 37.91 -9.83
CA GLU A 180 11.09 37.35 -10.96
C GLU A 180 11.93 36.36 -11.79
N GLU A 181 13.18 36.71 -12.11
CA GLU A 181 14.10 35.80 -12.81
C GLU A 181 14.46 34.59 -11.96
N ALA A 182 14.64 34.77 -10.65
CA ALA A 182 14.92 33.68 -9.73
C ALA A 182 13.72 32.71 -9.63
N LEU A 183 12.49 33.25 -9.55
CA LEU A 183 11.26 32.45 -9.53
C LEU A 183 11.11 31.61 -10.80
N GLN A 184 11.29 32.21 -11.98
CA GLN A 184 11.19 31.48 -13.26
C GLN A 184 12.18 30.32 -13.34
N LYS A 185 13.41 30.49 -12.83
CA LYS A 185 14.41 29.41 -12.80
C LYS A 185 14.03 28.28 -11.85
N VAL A 186 13.47 28.62 -10.70
CA VAL A 186 13.14 27.68 -9.63
C VAL A 186 11.85 26.90 -9.93
N GLU A 187 10.90 27.49 -10.65
CA GLU A 187 9.63 26.86 -11.05
C GLU A 187 9.83 25.60 -11.90
N SER A 188 10.90 25.57 -12.69
CA SER A 188 11.27 24.40 -13.51
C SER A 188 11.72 23.18 -12.68
N LEU A 189 12.09 23.38 -11.41
CA LEU A 189 12.58 22.35 -10.50
C LEU A 189 11.43 21.66 -9.75
N ARG A 190 10.59 20.93 -10.47
CA ARG A 190 9.52 20.11 -9.88
C ARG A 190 9.66 18.64 -10.26
N ALA A 191 9.34 17.76 -9.33
CA ALA A 191 9.15 16.34 -9.64
C ALA A 191 7.84 16.18 -10.43
N ARG A 192 7.87 15.40 -11.52
CA ARG A 192 6.64 15.04 -12.24
C ARG A 192 6.04 13.78 -11.64
N ALA A 193 4.73 13.79 -11.51
CA ALA A 193 3.95 12.71 -10.91
C ALA A 193 2.79 12.41 -11.84
N GLU A 194 2.81 11.24 -12.47
CA GLU A 194 1.87 10.86 -13.53
C GLU A 194 1.34 9.46 -13.27
N LYS A 195 0.07 9.23 -13.62
CA LYS A 195 -0.46 7.88 -13.74
C LYS A 195 -0.01 7.33 -15.08
N VAL A 196 1.15 6.67 -15.14
CA VAL A 196 1.69 6.16 -16.40
C VAL A 196 1.07 4.82 -16.78
N VAL A 197 0.86 3.93 -15.80
CA VAL A 197 0.35 2.58 -16.04
C VAL A 197 -1.17 2.54 -15.85
N HIS A 198 -1.86 2.00 -16.84
CA HIS A 198 -3.25 1.61 -16.78
C HIS A 198 -3.35 0.10 -16.63
N LYS A 199 -4.27 -0.38 -15.79
CA LYS A 199 -4.54 -1.81 -15.61
C LYS A 199 -5.99 -2.11 -15.93
N GLU A 200 -6.23 -2.93 -16.96
CA GLU A 200 -7.58 -3.37 -17.28
C GLU A 200 -8.01 -4.52 -16.37
N ALA A 201 -9.04 -4.28 -15.55
CA ALA A 201 -9.40 -5.15 -14.43
C ALA A 201 -10.13 -6.45 -14.81
N LYS A 202 -10.36 -6.75 -16.09
CA LYS A 202 -11.28 -7.83 -16.50
C LYS A 202 -10.83 -8.58 -17.76
N ILE A 203 -9.82 -9.42 -17.64
CA ILE A 203 -9.58 -10.50 -18.61
C ILE A 203 -9.74 -11.82 -17.86
N ARG A 204 -10.95 -12.40 -17.88
CA ARG A 204 -11.15 -13.80 -17.44
C ARG A 204 -10.73 -14.71 -18.58
N THR A 205 -9.69 -15.50 -18.38
CA THR A 205 -9.20 -16.46 -19.37
C THR A 205 -9.93 -17.79 -19.19
N PHE A 206 -10.62 -18.27 -20.23
CA PHE A 206 -11.00 -19.68 -20.31
C PHE A 206 -9.74 -20.56 -20.41
N ILE A 207 -9.84 -21.85 -20.09
CA ILE A 207 -8.71 -22.80 -20.03
C ILE A 207 -7.89 -22.71 -21.33
N GLN A 208 -6.62 -22.30 -21.23
CA GLN A 208 -5.69 -22.16 -22.34
C GLN A 208 -4.29 -22.64 -21.92
N GLU A 209 -3.50 -23.07 -22.91
CA GLU A 209 -2.11 -23.51 -22.74
C GLU A 209 -1.23 -22.39 -22.15
N ASP A 210 -0.16 -22.75 -21.43
CA ASP A 210 0.66 -21.79 -20.70
C ASP A 210 1.32 -20.72 -21.59
N SER A 211 1.56 -21.02 -22.88
CA SER A 211 2.04 -20.05 -23.88
C SER A 211 1.04 -18.92 -24.16
N SER A 212 -0.27 -19.18 -24.06
CA SER A 212 -1.33 -18.20 -24.30
C SER A 212 -1.53 -17.26 -23.10
N ARG A 213 -1.20 -17.72 -21.89
CA ARG A 213 -1.29 -16.92 -20.65
C ARG A 213 -0.31 -15.75 -20.63
N GLU A 214 0.89 -15.91 -21.16
CA GLU A 214 1.88 -14.82 -21.25
C GLU A 214 1.37 -13.66 -22.13
N HIS A 215 0.73 -13.97 -23.26
CA HIS A 215 0.12 -12.97 -24.14
C HIS A 215 -1.02 -12.20 -23.47
N LEU A 216 -1.87 -12.87 -22.68
CA LEU A 216 -3.00 -12.21 -22.00
C LEU A 216 -2.56 -11.32 -20.84
N THR A 217 -1.48 -11.69 -20.14
CA THR A 217 -0.91 -10.87 -19.06
C THR A 217 -0.28 -9.58 -19.60
N LEU A 218 0.30 -9.63 -20.81
CA LEU A 218 0.79 -8.47 -21.53
C LEU A 218 -0.32 -7.46 -21.88
N HIS A 219 -1.55 -7.92 -22.13
CA HIS A 219 -2.69 -7.06 -22.44
C HIS A 219 -3.41 -6.50 -21.20
N ALA A 220 -3.09 -7.00 -20.00
CA ALA A 220 -3.67 -6.47 -18.77
C ALA A 220 -3.13 -5.08 -18.38
N TYR A 221 -1.99 -4.68 -18.95
CA TYR A 221 -1.34 -3.40 -18.68
C TYR A 221 -1.16 -2.60 -19.97
N ASP A 222 -1.54 -1.33 -19.89
CA ASP A 222 -1.29 -0.34 -20.93
C ASP A 222 -0.65 0.92 -20.33
N VAL A 223 -0.23 1.85 -21.19
CA VAL A 223 0.38 3.12 -20.78
C VAL A 223 -0.40 4.33 -21.25
N HIS A 224 -0.34 5.39 -20.45
CA HIS A 224 -0.77 6.72 -20.88
C HIS A 224 0.34 7.36 -21.75
N TYR A 225 0.19 7.30 -23.07
CA TYR A 225 1.13 7.90 -24.02
C TYR A 225 1.26 9.42 -23.83
N GLY A 226 2.46 9.95 -24.04
CA GLY A 226 2.76 11.38 -23.88
C GLY A 226 3.12 11.83 -22.45
N THR A 227 3.05 10.94 -21.47
CA THR A 227 3.43 11.23 -20.06
C THR A 227 4.94 11.24 -19.82
N VAL A 228 5.71 10.64 -20.72
CA VAL A 228 7.17 10.50 -20.63
C VAL A 228 7.81 11.03 -21.91
N ARG A 229 8.85 11.86 -21.77
CA ARG A 229 9.68 12.34 -22.88
C ARG A 229 10.70 11.26 -23.26
N PRO A 230 10.64 10.72 -24.50
CA PRO A 230 11.52 9.64 -24.90
C PRO A 230 12.99 10.01 -24.80
N ARG A 231 13.82 9.09 -24.28
CA ARG A 231 15.29 9.18 -24.13
C ARG A 231 15.80 10.29 -23.21
N GLU A 232 14.91 11.09 -22.63
CA GLU A 232 15.25 12.17 -21.70
C GLU A 232 14.89 11.80 -20.26
N ASP A 233 13.67 11.31 -20.06
CA ASP A 233 13.09 11.12 -18.74
C ASP A 233 13.47 9.78 -18.11
N VAL A 234 13.70 9.80 -16.80
CA VAL A 234 13.78 8.58 -15.99
C VAL A 234 12.38 8.25 -15.49
N LEU A 235 11.84 7.12 -15.90
CA LEU A 235 10.56 6.63 -15.41
C LEU A 235 10.76 5.84 -14.12
N VAL A 236 10.12 6.27 -13.04
CA VAL A 236 10.14 5.61 -11.73
C VAL A 236 8.74 5.04 -11.48
N ALA A 237 8.61 3.73 -11.30
CA ALA A 237 7.34 3.08 -11.06
C ALA A 237 7.38 2.27 -9.76
N ILE A 238 6.63 2.69 -8.73
CA ILE A 238 6.55 1.94 -7.48
C ILE A 238 5.60 0.75 -7.58
N ASP A 239 6.02 -0.41 -7.09
CA ASP A 239 5.18 -1.59 -6.89
C ASP A 239 5.08 -1.93 -5.40
N ASP A 240 4.04 -2.65 -5.00
CA ASP A 240 3.85 -3.03 -3.60
C ASP A 240 4.85 -4.12 -3.16
N SER A 241 5.14 -5.07 -4.04
CA SER A 241 5.95 -6.24 -3.76
C SER A 241 6.38 -6.96 -5.04
N ILE A 242 7.56 -7.56 -5.02
CA ILE A 242 8.04 -8.45 -6.09
C ILE A 242 8.22 -9.84 -5.49
N VAL A 243 7.36 -10.79 -5.87
CA VAL A 243 7.41 -12.17 -5.33
C VAL A 243 8.21 -13.09 -6.25
N ARG A 244 7.73 -13.33 -7.47
CA ARG A 244 8.42 -14.18 -8.48
C ARG A 244 9.13 -13.37 -9.56
N GLY A 245 8.81 -12.08 -9.70
CA GLY A 245 9.38 -11.20 -10.73
C GLY A 245 8.86 -11.41 -12.16
N ASN A 246 8.14 -12.49 -12.47
CA ASN A 246 7.66 -12.75 -13.83
C ASN A 246 6.73 -11.65 -14.37
N THR A 247 5.76 -11.19 -13.56
CA THR A 247 4.85 -10.10 -13.97
C THR A 247 5.61 -8.81 -14.25
N LEU A 248 6.58 -8.47 -13.39
CA LEU A 248 7.44 -7.32 -13.57
C LEU A 248 8.23 -7.43 -14.88
N LYS A 249 8.95 -8.53 -15.06
CA LYS A 249 9.85 -8.75 -16.20
C LYS A 249 9.11 -8.87 -17.53
N ASN A 250 8.06 -9.69 -17.57
CA ASN A 250 7.43 -10.10 -18.83
C ASN A 250 6.31 -9.15 -19.26
N ALA A 251 5.66 -8.44 -18.33
CA ALA A 251 4.56 -7.53 -18.65
C ALA A 251 4.92 -6.07 -18.36
N ILE A 252 5.18 -5.72 -17.11
CA ILE A 252 5.31 -4.32 -16.68
C ILE A 252 6.48 -3.62 -17.38
N LEU A 253 7.69 -4.16 -17.30
CA LEU A 253 8.87 -3.53 -17.91
C LEU A 253 8.72 -3.38 -19.43
N ARG A 254 8.17 -4.39 -20.11
CA ARG A 254 7.90 -4.33 -21.56
C ARG A 254 6.86 -3.27 -21.91
N THR A 255 5.83 -3.10 -21.08
CA THR A 255 4.80 -2.09 -21.27
C THR A 255 5.36 -0.68 -21.05
N LEU A 256 6.17 -0.48 -20.00
CA LEU A 256 6.84 0.79 -19.72
C LEU A 256 7.87 1.19 -20.79
N ASP A 257 8.61 0.23 -21.32
CA ASP A 257 9.64 0.45 -22.34
C ASP A 257 9.07 1.02 -23.66
N ARG A 258 7.77 0.82 -23.93
CA ARG A 258 7.08 1.40 -25.11
C ARG A 258 7.11 2.92 -25.14
N LEU A 259 7.25 3.58 -23.98
CA LEU A 259 7.37 5.03 -23.88
C LEU A 259 8.79 5.54 -24.22
N GLY A 260 9.75 4.62 -24.37
CA GLY A 260 11.16 4.89 -24.65
C GLY A 260 11.85 5.77 -23.59
N PRO A 261 11.66 5.58 -22.27
CA PRO A 261 12.34 6.39 -21.26
C PRO A 261 13.87 6.24 -21.35
N LYS A 262 14.61 7.22 -20.83
CA LYS A 262 16.07 7.11 -20.65
C LYS A 262 16.45 5.91 -19.77
N ARG A 263 15.65 5.67 -18.73
CA ARG A 263 15.79 4.55 -17.79
C ARG A 263 14.47 4.26 -17.11
N ILE A 264 14.25 3.00 -16.74
CA ILE A 264 13.18 2.57 -15.86
C ILE A 264 13.77 2.18 -14.50
N VAL A 265 13.18 2.70 -13.42
CA VAL A 265 13.45 2.32 -12.03
C VAL A 265 12.15 1.79 -11.43
N VAL A 266 12.19 0.60 -10.85
CA VAL A 266 11.07 -0.02 -10.13
C VAL A 266 11.51 -0.31 -8.71
#